data_AF-A0AAD4CZC5-F1
#
_entry.id   AF-A0AAD4CZC5-F1
#
_cell.length_a   1.000
_cell.length_b   1.000
_cell.length_c   1.000
_cell.angle_alpha   90.00
_cell.angle_beta   90.00
_cell.angle_gamma   90.00
#
_symmetry.space_group_name_H-M   'P 1'
#
loop_
_entity.id
_entity.type
_entity.pdbx_description
1 polymer ?
#
loop_
_entity_poly.entity_id
_entity_poly.type
_entity_poly.pdbx_seq_one_letter_code
_entity_poly.pdbx_strand_id
1 'polypeptide(L)'
;IRHEFPAGATQTRVIGFGIAQVLLSNNPRFPLGSLFFGNLHWETYSLIPATSLEMVVPMVLDAELPISVYNGVLGTSGFTVWDSLRRVADLKAGETIYISSAAG
;
A
#
# COMPACT_ATOMS: atom_id res chain seq x y z
N ILE A 1 16.83 -16.74 2.03
CA ILE A 1 17.49 -16.75 0.70
C ILE A 1 18.07 -15.35 0.51
N ARG A 2 19.39 -15.17 0.70
CA ARG A 2 20.04 -13.89 0.38
C ARG A 2 20.41 -13.95 -1.10
N HIS A 3 19.73 -13.15 -1.93
CA HIS A 3 20.16 -12.94 -3.29
C HIS A 3 21.42 -12.07 -3.25
N GLU A 4 22.57 -12.68 -3.51
CA GLU A 4 23.78 -11.94 -3.83
C GLU A 4 23.64 -11.40 -5.25
N PHE A 5 23.56 -10.08 -5.37
CA PHE A 5 23.53 -9.40 -6.66
C PHE A 5 24.96 -9.34 -7.22
N PRO A 6 25.15 -9.51 -8.53
CA PRO A 6 26.47 -9.45 -9.16
C PRO A 6 27.12 -8.07 -8.97
N ALA A 7 28.44 -8.05 -8.84
CA ALA A 7 29.23 -6.84 -8.68
C ALA A 7 29.00 -5.88 -9.87
N GLY A 8 28.47 -4.68 -9.59
CA GLY A 8 28.16 -3.67 -10.60
C GLY A 8 26.68 -3.34 -10.77
N ALA A 9 25.76 -4.12 -10.18
CA ALA A 9 24.36 -3.72 -10.10
C ALA A 9 24.19 -2.55 -9.12
N THR A 10 23.65 -1.43 -9.58
CA THR A 10 23.16 -0.38 -8.68
C THR A 10 22.08 -1.02 -7.80
N GLN A 11 22.33 -1.19 -6.50
CA GLN A 11 21.34 -1.75 -5.56
C GLN A 11 20.21 -0.74 -5.33
N THR A 12 19.39 -0.53 -6.34
CA THR A 12 18.16 0.24 -6.19
C THR A 12 17.17 -0.67 -5.46
N ARG A 13 16.86 -0.32 -4.21
CA ARG A 13 15.82 -1.02 -3.46
C ARG A 13 14.51 -0.92 -4.23
N VAL A 14 13.85 -2.06 -4.45
CA VAL A 14 12.53 -2.07 -5.08
C VAL A 14 11.56 -1.33 -4.17
N ILE A 15 10.79 -0.40 -4.73
CA ILE A 15 9.76 0.36 -4.01
C ILE A 15 8.40 -0.17 -4.44
N GLY A 16 7.51 -0.35 -3.48
CA GLY A 16 6.11 -0.65 -3.75
C GLY A 16 5.21 -0.20 -2.62
N PHE A 17 3.90 -0.23 -2.87
CA PHE A 17 2.92 -0.02 -1.82
C PHE A 17 2.98 -1.16 -0.80
N GLY A 18 2.94 -0.80 0.48
CA GLY A 18 2.95 -1.78 1.56
C GLY A 18 2.43 -1.23 2.86
N ILE A 19 2.21 -2.14 3.80
CA ILE A 19 1.78 -1.87 5.17
C ILE A 19 2.96 -2.22 6.09
N ALA A 20 3.27 -1.32 7.01
CA ALA A 20 4.34 -1.51 7.98
C ALA A 20 3.92 -1.10 9.40
N GLN A 21 4.62 -1.65 10.39
CA GLN A 21 4.45 -1.31 11.80
C GLN A 21 5.53 -0.32 12.25
N VAL A 22 5.12 0.68 13.01
CA VAL A 22 6.03 1.63 13.64
C VAL A 22 6.76 0.95 14.79
N LEU A 23 8.09 0.82 14.68
CA LEU A 23 8.95 0.29 15.74
C LEU A 23 9.60 1.39 16.59
N LEU A 24 9.82 2.56 16.00
CA LEU A 24 10.34 3.77 16.66
C LEU A 24 9.86 4.98 15.86
N SER A 25 9.48 6.07 16.54
CA SER A 25 9.04 7.30 15.89
C SER A 25 9.22 8.51 16.81
N ASN A 26 9.70 9.61 16.24
CA ASN A 26 9.71 10.93 16.87
C ASN A 26 8.51 11.79 16.42
N ASN A 27 7.57 11.22 15.64
CA ASN A 27 6.39 11.92 15.15
C ASN A 27 5.12 11.39 15.84
N PRO A 28 4.34 12.23 16.54
CA PRO A 28 3.15 11.80 17.28
C PRO A 28 2.02 11.26 16.38
N ARG A 29 2.02 11.57 15.08
CA ARG A 29 1.07 10.99 14.11
C ARG A 29 1.28 9.50 13.87
N PHE A 30 2.48 8.99 14.18
CA PHE A 30 2.89 7.60 14.00
C PHE A 30 3.38 7.04 15.34
N PRO A 31 2.47 6.72 16.28
CA PRO A 31 2.83 6.18 17.58
C PRO A 31 3.40 4.76 17.47
N LEU A 32 4.18 4.35 18.47
CA LEU A 32 4.78 3.01 18.56
C LEU A 32 3.72 1.91 18.41
N GLY A 33 4.00 0.90 17.59
CA GLY A 33 3.12 -0.24 17.35
C GLY A 33 1.97 0.01 16.37
N SER A 34 1.71 1.28 16.00
CA SER A 34 0.70 1.60 14.98
C SER A 34 1.10 1.13 13.59
N LEU A 35 0.09 0.90 12.73
CA LEU A 35 0.29 0.51 11.35
C LEU A 35 0.12 1.73 10.43
N PHE A 36 0.87 1.74 9.34
CA PHE A 36 0.77 2.74 8.30
C PHE A 36 0.93 2.11 6.92
N PHE A 37 0.37 2.78 5.92
CA PHE A 37 0.46 2.41 4.51
C PHE A 37 1.29 3.44 3.75
N GLY A 38 2.03 3.02 2.73
CA GLY A 38 2.69 3.96 1.82
C GLY A 38 3.67 3.30 0.86
N ASN A 39 4.48 4.13 0.21
CA ASN A 39 5.58 3.66 -0.64
C ASN A 39 6.76 3.22 0.22
N LEU A 40 7.06 1.93 0.20
CA LEU A 40 8.09 1.30 1.02
C LEU A 40 9.09 0.55 0.16
N HIS A 41 10.33 0.50 0.63
CA HIS A 41 11.31 -0.43 0.10
C HIS A 41 10.92 -1.87 0.45
N TRP A 42 11.22 -2.80 -0.44
CA TRP A 42 11.09 -4.24 -0.20
C TRP A 42 12.23 -4.72 0.71
N GLU A 43 12.06 -4.47 1.99
CA GLU A 43 13.00 -4.81 3.06
C GLU A 43 12.23 -5.06 4.36
N THR A 44 12.89 -5.67 5.35
CA THR A 44 12.25 -5.98 6.64
C THR A 44 12.17 -4.77 7.57
N TYR A 45 13.04 -3.77 7.37
CA TYR A 45 13.09 -2.55 8.16
C TYR A 45 13.47 -1.37 7.28
N SER A 46 12.71 -0.30 7.38
CA SER A 46 12.92 0.93 6.61
C SER A 46 12.98 2.12 7.55
N LEU A 47 13.95 3.01 7.36
CA LEU A 47 13.93 4.32 7.99
C LEU A 47 13.17 5.27 7.07
N ILE A 48 12.06 5.83 7.54
CA ILE A 48 11.29 6.84 6.81
C ILE A 48 11.74 8.22 7.29
N PRO A 49 12.45 9.01 6.46
CA PRO A 49 12.87 10.34 6.84
C PRO A 49 11.68 11.29 6.92
N ALA A 50 11.81 12.37 7.69
CA ALA A 50 10.76 13.38 7.84
C ALA A 50 10.28 13.95 6.49
N THR A 51 11.20 14.10 5.52
CA THR A 51 10.93 14.57 4.15
C THR A 51 10.06 13.62 3.33
N SER A 52 9.85 12.38 3.78
CA SER A 52 9.04 11.37 3.08
C SER A 52 7.77 11.01 3.85
N LEU A 53 7.46 11.72 4.94
CA LEU A 53 6.27 11.44 5.76
C LEU A 53 4.94 11.71 5.03
N GLU A 54 4.95 12.55 3.98
CA GLU A 54 3.77 12.78 3.14
C GLU A 54 3.44 11.58 2.25
N MET A 55 4.40 10.67 2.04
CA MET A 55 4.23 9.46 1.24
C MET A 55 3.68 8.27 2.04
N VAL A 56 3.38 8.49 3.32
CA VAL A 56 2.84 7.47 4.23
C VAL A 56 1.61 8.00 4.98
N VAL A 57 0.66 7.11 5.27
CA VAL A 57 -0.58 7.43 5.96
C VAL A 57 -0.82 6.47 7.12
N PRO A 58 -1.14 6.96 8.33
CA PRO A 58 -1.59 6.09 9.41
C PRO A 58 -2.83 5.32 9.01
N MET A 59 -2.92 4.07 9.44
CA MET A 59 -4.07 3.21 9.16
C MET A 59 -4.98 3.09 10.36
N VAL A 60 -6.27 3.02 10.08
CA VAL A 60 -7.30 2.57 11.02
C VAL A 60 -7.85 1.26 10.46
N LEU A 61 -7.71 0.19 11.23
CA LEU A 61 -8.13 -1.14 10.82
C LEU A 61 -9.35 -1.58 11.61
N ASP A 62 -10.26 -2.27 10.92
CA ASP A 62 -11.23 -3.15 11.53
C ASP A 62 -10.52 -4.36 12.15
N ALA A 63 -10.78 -4.63 13.43
CA ALA A 63 -10.15 -5.71 14.18
C ALA A 63 -10.57 -7.10 13.70
N GLU A 64 -11.71 -7.22 13.00
CA GLU A 64 -12.22 -8.51 12.51
C GLU A 64 -11.62 -8.91 11.16
N LEU A 65 -10.90 -8.00 10.49
CA LEU A 65 -10.36 -8.24 9.15
C LEU A 65 -8.85 -8.51 9.14
N PRO A 66 -8.36 -9.49 8.34
CA PRO A 66 -6.93 -9.72 8.17
C PRO A 66 -6.23 -8.50 7.56
N ILE A 67 -5.07 -8.11 8.08
CA ILE A 67 -4.30 -6.94 7.58
C ILE A 67 -4.03 -7.02 6.06
N SER A 68 -3.87 -8.23 5.52
CA SER A 68 -3.58 -8.44 4.10
C SER A 68 -4.66 -7.90 3.15
N VAL A 69 -5.92 -7.81 3.57
CA VAL A 69 -7.01 -7.33 2.70
C VAL A 69 -6.86 -5.83 2.37
N TYR A 70 -6.16 -5.09 3.23
CA TYR A 70 -5.86 -3.67 3.05
C TYR A 70 -4.76 -3.42 2.02
N ASN A 71 -4.07 -4.46 1.54
CA ASN A 71 -3.17 -4.36 0.39
C ASN A 71 -3.85 -4.78 -0.93
N GLY A 72 -5.18 -4.96 -0.92
CA GLY A 72 -5.98 -5.37 -2.08
C GLY A 72 -7.34 -4.68 -2.10
N VAL A 73 -8.40 -5.41 -1.75
CA VAL A 73 -9.81 -4.95 -1.84
C VAL A 73 -10.13 -3.75 -0.94
N LEU A 74 -9.48 -3.62 0.23
CA LEU A 74 -9.58 -2.44 1.09
C LEU A 74 -8.39 -1.48 0.93
N GLY A 75 -7.52 -1.75 -0.05
CA GLY A 75 -6.36 -0.91 -0.38
C GLY A 75 -6.56 -0.09 -1.64
N THR A 76 -5.43 0.32 -2.24
CA THR A 76 -5.40 1.13 -3.48
C THR A 76 -6.14 0.46 -4.64
N SER A 77 -6.05 -0.88 -4.78
CA SER A 77 -6.70 -1.61 -5.87
C SER A 77 -8.22 -1.53 -5.78
N GLY A 78 -8.79 -1.81 -4.60
CA GLY A 78 -10.24 -1.69 -4.39
C GLY A 78 -10.74 -0.26 -4.52
N PHE A 79 -10.00 0.71 -3.99
CA PHE A 79 -10.33 2.13 -4.17
C PHE A 79 -10.35 2.54 -5.65
N THR A 80 -9.39 2.08 -6.44
CA THR A 80 -9.31 2.36 -7.87
C THR A 80 -10.52 1.81 -8.64
N VAL A 81 -10.94 0.58 -8.32
CA VAL A 81 -12.13 -0.02 -8.93
C VAL A 81 -13.38 0.77 -8.52
N TRP A 82 -13.54 1.06 -7.24
CA TRP A 82 -14.70 1.81 -6.75
C TRP A 82 -14.81 3.18 -7.40
N ASP A 83 -13.71 3.93 -7.47
CA ASP A 83 -13.68 5.27 -8.05
C ASP A 83 -13.92 5.26 -9.56
N SER A 84 -13.28 4.33 -10.27
CA SER A 84 -13.47 4.18 -11.72
C SER A 84 -14.91 3.83 -12.09
N LEU A 85 -15.54 2.87 -11.39
CA LEU A 85 -16.92 2.49 -11.65
C LEU A 85 -17.90 3.61 -11.30
N ARG A 86 -17.65 4.33 -10.20
CA ARG A 86 -18.63 5.29 -9.67
C ARG A 86 -18.51 6.68 -10.28
N ARG A 87 -17.30 7.15 -10.57
CA ARG A 87 -17.03 8.53 -11.01
C ARG A 87 -16.60 8.64 -12.45
N VAL A 88 -15.81 7.68 -12.94
CA VAL A 88 -15.26 7.75 -14.30
C VAL A 88 -16.23 7.15 -15.30
N ALA A 89 -16.68 5.92 -15.06
CA ALA A 89 -17.66 5.24 -15.92
C ALA A 89 -19.10 5.71 -15.67
N ASP A 90 -19.38 6.27 -14.48
CA ASP A 90 -20.71 6.74 -14.04
C ASP A 90 -21.84 5.74 -14.33
N LEU A 91 -21.59 4.46 -14.02
CA LEU A 91 -22.46 3.35 -14.39
C LEU A 91 -23.89 3.50 -13.85
N LYS A 92 -24.85 3.15 -14.70
CA LYS A 92 -26.29 3.11 -14.39
C LYS A 92 -26.80 1.67 -14.33
N ALA A 93 -27.91 1.49 -13.61
CA ALA A 93 -28.56 0.20 -13.53
C ALA A 93 -29.02 -0.27 -14.92
N GLY A 94 -28.72 -1.52 -15.26
CA GLY A 94 -29.09 -2.14 -16.54
C GLY A 94 -28.04 -1.99 -17.65
N GLU A 95 -26.94 -1.27 -17.41
CA GLU A 95 -25.84 -1.19 -18.37
C GLU A 95 -24.98 -2.46 -18.39
N THR A 96 -24.44 -2.81 -19.56
CA THR A 96 -23.51 -3.92 -19.75
C THR A 96 -22.08 -3.40 -19.70
N ILE A 97 -21.23 -4.03 -18.90
CA ILE A 97 -19.81 -3.68 -18.78
C ILE A 97 -18.92 -4.84 -19.21
N TYR A 98 -17.75 -4.51 -19.76
CA TYR A 98 -16.67 -5.44 -20.03
C TYR A 98 -15.47 -5.10 -19.15
N ILE A 99 -14.94 -6.11 -18.46
CA ILE A 99 -13.77 -5.98 -17.58
C ILE A 99 -12.68 -6.92 -18.12
N SER A 100 -11.56 -6.34 -18.58
CA SER A 100 -10.35 -7.11 -18.87
C SER A 100 -9.68 -7.54 -17.57
N SER A 101 -9.03 -8.70 -17.57
CA SER A 101 -8.29 -9.22 -16.40
C SER A 101 -9.11 -9.34 -15.11
N ALA A 102 -10.39 -9.72 -15.20
CA ALA A 102 -11.36 -9.71 -14.09
C ALA A 102 -11.05 -10.64 -12.89
N ALA A 103 -9.99 -11.45 -12.96
CA ALA A 103 -9.57 -12.36 -11.87
C ALA A 103 -8.55 -11.74 -10.90
N GLY A 104 -8.07 -10.52 -11.18
CA GLY A 104 -7.03 -9.84 -10.40
C GLY A 104 -7.49 -9.28 -9.06
#